data_AF-A0A8E0VJP9-F1
#
_entry.id   AF-A0A8E0VJP9-F1
#
_cell.length_a   1.000
_cell.length_b   1.000
_cell.length_c   1.000
_cell.angle_alpha   90.00
_cell.angle_beta   90.00
_cell.angle_gamma   90.00
#
_symmetry.space_group_name_H-M   'P 1'
#
loop_
_entity.id
_entity.type
_entity.pdbx_description
1 polymer ?
#
loop_
_entity_poly.entity_id
_entity_poly.type
_entity_poly.pdbx_seq_one_letter_code
_entity_poly.pdbx_strand_id
1 'polypeptide(L)' 'MIDRNNSGKINYREMKKFCKRYNKGWSKKDIRKFIEYIDVDGDGKITLNELKAALFTTAH' A
#
# COMPACT_ATOMS: atom_id res chain seq x y z
N MET A 1 -9.74 5.42 -8.24
CA MET A 1 -9.84 5.01 -6.83
C MET A 1 -8.94 3.79 -6.62
N ILE A 2 -8.07 3.83 -5.62
CA ILE A 2 -7.06 2.79 -5.34
C ILE A 2 -7.71 1.53 -4.72
N ASP A 3 -8.72 1.76 -3.88
CA ASP A 3 -9.65 0.77 -3.36
C ASP A 3 -10.70 0.48 -4.45
N ARG A 4 -10.65 -0.72 -5.04
CA ARG A 4 -11.57 -1.12 -6.13
C ARG A 4 -12.71 -1.97 -5.63
N ASN A 5 -12.51 -2.70 -4.54
CA ASN A 5 -13.55 -3.49 -3.90
C ASN A 5 -14.36 -2.67 -2.87
N ASN A 6 -14.01 -1.39 -2.68
CA ASN A 6 -14.64 -0.48 -1.73
C ASN A 6 -14.63 -1.05 -0.30
N SER A 7 -13.56 -1.79 0.02
CA SER A 7 -13.44 -2.49 1.29
C SER A 7 -12.92 -1.60 2.41
N GLY A 8 -12.47 -0.39 2.11
CA GLY A 8 -11.77 0.50 3.04
C GLY A 8 -10.34 0.07 3.33
N LYS A 9 -9.84 -0.97 2.63
CA LYS A 9 -8.49 -1.53 2.76
C LYS A 9 -7.90 -1.76 1.37
N ILE A 10 -6.59 -1.58 1.23
CA ILE A 10 -5.87 -1.80 -0.02
C ILE A 10 -5.09 -3.10 0.11
N ASN A 11 -5.45 -4.11 -0.67
CA ASN A 11 -4.67 -5.35 -0.72
C ASN A 11 -3.51 -5.27 -1.72
N TYR A 12 -2.57 -6.23 -1.63
CA TYR A 12 -1.45 -6.36 -2.56
C TYR A 12 -1.85 -6.29 -4.06
N ARG A 13 -2.99 -6.87 -4.45
CA ARG A 13 -3.42 -6.88 -5.86
C ARG A 13 -3.87 -5.49 -6.32
N GLU A 14 -4.54 -4.76 -5.44
CA GLU A 14 -4.98 -3.38 -5.70
C GLU A 14 -3.80 -2.43 -5.73
N MET A 15 -2.89 -2.53 -4.75
CA MET A 15 -1.64 -1.77 -4.74
C MET A 15 -0.82 -2.05 -6.00
N LYS A 16 -0.66 -3.32 -6.38
CA LYS A 16 0.04 -3.71 -7.61
C LYS A 16 -0.62 -3.15 -8.87
N LYS A 17 -1.96 -3.15 -8.96
CA LYS A 17 -2.68 -2.56 -10.09
C LYS A 17 -2.53 -1.04 -10.11
N PHE A 18 -2.53 -0.40 -8.95
CA PHE A 18 -2.34 1.04 -8.81
C PHE A 18 -0.92 1.45 -9.18
N CYS A 19 0.11 0.82 -8.62
CA CYS A 19 1.51 1.04 -8.98
C CYS A 19 1.73 0.80 -10.48
N LYS A 20 1.20 -0.29 -11.06
CA LYS A 20 1.32 -0.57 -12.50
C LYS A 20 0.62 0.47 -13.39
N ARG A 21 -0.38 1.19 -12.86
CA ARG A 21 -1.15 2.21 -13.57
C ARG A 21 -0.56 3.62 -13.39
N TYR A 22 0.01 3.92 -12.23
CA TYR A 22 0.58 5.24 -11.89
C TYR A 22 2.07 5.35 -12.15
N ASN A 23 2.81 4.24 -12.25
CA ASN A 23 4.25 4.33 -12.47
C ASN A 23 4.79 3.14 -13.27
N LYS A 24 5.38 3.40 -14.44
CA LYS A 24 5.97 2.40 -15.35
C LYS A 24 7.22 1.68 -14.79
N GLY A 25 7.58 1.86 -13.52
CA GLY A 25 8.88 1.45 -12.96
C GLY A 25 8.86 0.68 -11.63
N TRP A 26 7.70 0.46 -11.00
CA TRP A 26 7.69 -0.20 -9.69
C TRP A 26 7.76 -1.72 -9.86
N SER A 27 8.89 -2.30 -9.47
CA SER A 27 9.07 -3.75 -9.54
C SER A 27 8.29 -4.44 -8.41
N LYS A 28 8.06 -5.76 -8.55
CA LYS A 28 7.39 -6.55 -7.49
C LYS A 28 8.09 -6.40 -6.14
N LYS A 29 9.42 -6.23 -6.15
CA LYS A 29 10.24 -6.01 -4.95
C LYS A 29 9.94 -4.66 -4.30
N ASP A 30 9.81 -3.60 -5.07
CA ASP A 30 9.52 -2.26 -4.54
C ASP A 30 8.12 -2.20 -3.94
N ILE A 31 7.13 -2.82 -4.61
CA ILE A 31 5.77 -2.95 -4.09
C ILE A 31 5.77 -3.76 -2.78
N ARG A 32 6.55 -4.84 -2.72
CA ARG A 32 6.63 -5.66 -1.50
C ARG A 32 7.29 -4.89 -0.35
N LYS A 33 8.40 -4.19 -0.60
CA LYS A 33 9.06 -3.35 0.41
C LYS A 33 8.16 -2.21 0.88
N PHE A 34 7.42 -1.59 -0.04
CA PHE A 34 6.48 -0.53 0.30
C PHE A 34 5.33 -1.07 1.14
N ILE A 35 4.87 -2.30 0.86
CA ILE A 35 3.87 -2.96 1.71
C ILE A 35 4.46 -3.30 3.06
N GLU A 36 5.59 -4.00 3.15
CA GLU A 36 6.26 -4.34 4.41
C GLU A 36 6.61 -3.09 5.26
N TYR A 37 6.79 -1.92 4.64
CA TYR A 37 7.05 -0.67 5.35
C TYR A 37 5.79 -0.05 5.97
N ILE A 38 4.62 -0.26 5.37
CA ILE A 38 3.35 0.35 5.79
C ILE A 38 2.49 -0.64 6.59
N ASP A 39 2.58 -1.93 6.27
CA ASP A 39 1.92 -3.06 6.91
C ASP A 39 2.57 -3.30 8.29
N VAL A 40 2.07 -2.57 9.29
CA VAL A 40 2.59 -2.61 10.66
C VAL A 40 2.09 -3.87 11.38
N ASP A 41 0.89 -4.34 11.05
CA ASP A 41 0.29 -5.52 11.68
C ASP A 41 0.72 -6.84 11.01
N GLY A 42 1.29 -6.78 9.80
CA GLY A 42 1.82 -7.92 9.07
C GLY A 42 0.74 -8.79 8.43
N ASP A 43 -0.49 -8.29 8.26
CA ASP A 43 -1.62 -9.05 7.69
C ASP A 43 -1.58 -9.12 6.15
N GLY A 44 -0.61 -8.44 5.52
CA GLY A 44 -0.40 -8.39 4.08
C GLY A 44 -1.37 -7.45 3.34
N LYS A 45 -2.12 -6.62 4.07
CA LYS A 45 -3.05 -5.61 3.57
C LYS A 45 -2.70 -4.28 4.21
N ILE A 46 -2.99 -3.20 3.50
CA ILE A 46 -2.81 -1.85 4.03
C ILE A 46 -4.18 -1.28 4.30
N THR A 47 -4.48 -1.10 5.57
CA THR A 47 -5.65 -0.34 6.01
C THR A 47 -5.42 1.15 5.85
N LEU A 48 -6.51 1.92 5.75
CA LEU A 48 -6.45 3.38 5.80
C LEU A 48 -5.73 3.90 7.06
N ASN A 49 -5.84 3.19 8.18
CA ASN A 49 -5.17 3.56 9.42
C ASN A 49 -3.65 3.37 9.32
N GLU A 50 -3.20 2.25 8.75
CA GLU A 50 -1.77 2.01 8.52
C GLU A 50 -1.17 2.99 7.51
N LEU A 51 -1.90 3.28 6.42
CA LEU A 51 -1.47 4.29 5.46
C LEU A 51 -1.31 5.67 6.11
N LYS A 52 -2.28 6.06 6.96
CA LYS A 52 -2.20 7.30 7.73
C LYS A 52 -1.02 7.24 8.71
N ALA A 53 -0.89 6.17 9.47
CA ALA A 53 0.19 5.99 10.42
C ALA A 53 1.56 6.13 9.74
N ALA A 54 1.76 5.50 8.58
CA ALA A 54 2.99 5.62 7.81
C ALA A 54 3.26 7.05 7.32
N LEU A 55 2.23 7.76 6.82
CA LEU A 55 2.34 9.15 6.35
C LEU A 55 2.56 10.17 7.48
N PHE A 56 1.98 9.94 8.66
CA PHE A 56 2.11 10.84 9.81
C PHE A 56 3.33 10.53 10.69
N THR A 57 3.77 9.27 10.77
CA THR A 57 4.92 8.85 11.60
C THR A 57 6.27 9.22 10.99
N THR A 58 6.36 9.38 9.66
CA THR A 58 7.59 9.80 8.99
C THR A 58 7.85 11.32 9.00
N ALA A 59 7.01 12.10 9.69
CA ALA A 59 7.16 13.55 9.80
C ALA A 59 8.06 14.01 10.98
N HIS A 60 9.02 13.19 11.42
CA HIS A 60 9.96 13.59 12.48
C HIS A 60 11.38 13.81 11.99
#